data_AF-A0A285VX93-F1
#
_entry.id   AF-A0A285VX93-F1
#
_cell.length_a   1.000
_cell.length_b   1.000
_cell.length_c   1.000
_cell.angle_alpha   90.00
_cell.angle_beta   90.00
_cell.angle_gamma   90.00
#
_symmetry.space_group_name_H-M   'P 1'
#
loop_
_entity.id
_entity.type
_entity.pdbx_description
1 polymer ?
#
loop_
_entity_poly.entity_id
_entity_poly.type
_entity_poly.pdbx_seq_one_letter_code
_entity_poly.pdbx_strand_id
1 'polypeptide(L)'
;MPVAPPAPPGLLSALVSLDEIRAVELLDEGRHTLGLSGLVQDLVMPVMREIGLAWERGEVSVAQEHLATQLVRGYLEALRIRSQAAGPQAWLACPPRELHDLPLAAFALLLQERGWHVRFFGASTPLHDLLRGVRVYRPELVVVSADDPDKLSACSVPLDLMSHDTVVALGGRAAQEVGADLPGIVLPPDMVAAADHLTRCFAPEAFAREDLVPAP
;
A
#
# COMPACT_ATOMS: atom_id res chain seq x y z
N MET A 1 4.51 -20.11 8.85
CA MET A 1 3.77 -18.86 8.57
C MET A 1 2.46 -18.92 9.34
N PRO A 2 2.05 -17.86 10.07
CA PRO A 2 0.67 -17.82 10.55
C PRO A 2 -0.25 -17.68 9.33
N VAL A 3 -1.13 -18.66 9.16
CA VAL A 3 -2.19 -18.64 8.15
C VAL A 3 -3.10 -17.46 8.51
N ALA A 4 -3.29 -16.52 7.59
CA ALA A 4 -4.24 -15.43 7.78
C ALA A 4 -5.61 -16.02 8.15
N PRO A 5 -6.36 -15.43 9.10
CA PRO A 5 -7.70 -15.92 9.43
C PRO A 5 -8.55 -15.98 8.15
N PRO A 6 -9.44 -17.00 8.02
CA PRO A 6 -10.31 -17.10 6.86
C PRO A 6 -11.13 -15.82 6.73
N ALA A 7 -11.21 -15.30 5.51
CA ALA A 7 -12.05 -14.16 5.18
C ALA A 7 -13.47 -14.35 5.74
N PRO A 8 -14.10 -13.31 6.33
CA PRO A 8 -15.48 -13.40 6.78
C PRO A 8 -16.36 -13.85 5.62
N PRO A 9 -17.09 -14.97 5.74
CA PRO A 9 -17.72 -15.64 4.60
C PRO A 9 -18.73 -14.75 3.87
N GLY A 10 -19.27 -13.71 4.54
CA GLY A 10 -20.23 -12.78 3.96
C GLY A 10 -19.68 -11.94 2.81
N LEU A 11 -18.50 -11.32 2.95
CA LEU A 11 -18.02 -10.36 1.93
C LEU A 11 -17.56 -11.09 0.67
N LEU A 12 -16.83 -12.20 0.84
CA LEU A 12 -16.45 -13.07 -0.28
C LEU A 12 -17.68 -13.54 -1.05
N SER A 13 -18.70 -14.04 -0.35
CA SER A 13 -19.94 -14.52 -0.98
C SER A 13 -20.67 -13.40 -1.71
N ALA A 14 -20.75 -12.19 -1.15
CA ALA A 14 -21.40 -11.05 -1.78
C ALA A 14 -20.69 -10.65 -3.07
N LEU A 15 -19.36 -10.51 -3.04
CA LEU A 15 -18.56 -10.15 -4.22
C LEU A 15 -18.63 -11.20 -5.32
N VAL A 16 -18.51 -12.49 -4.99
CA VAL A 16 -18.59 -13.59 -5.96
C VAL A 16 -20.01 -13.72 -6.54
N SER A 17 -21.03 -13.40 -5.75
CA SER A 17 -22.44 -13.40 -6.20
C SER A 17 -22.86 -12.10 -6.89
N LEU A 18 -21.93 -11.16 -7.10
CA LEU A 18 -22.15 -9.84 -7.72
C LEU A 18 -23.18 -8.98 -6.96
N ASP A 19 -23.34 -9.20 -5.67
CA ASP A 19 -24.22 -8.39 -4.80
C ASP A 19 -23.44 -7.17 -4.29
N GLU A 20 -23.34 -6.15 -5.15
CA GLU A 20 -22.58 -4.93 -4.88
C GLU A 20 -23.11 -4.17 -3.66
N ILE A 21 -24.44 -4.15 -3.48
CA ILE A 21 -25.08 -3.48 -2.35
C ILE A 21 -24.66 -4.15 -1.05
N ARG A 22 -24.81 -5.49 -0.97
CA ARG A 22 -24.42 -6.23 0.23
C ARG A 22 -22.93 -6.15 0.49
N ALA A 23 -22.10 -6.16 -0.56
CA ALA A 23 -20.66 -6.01 -0.42
C ALA A 23 -20.28 -4.66 0.22
N VAL A 24 -20.90 -3.55 -0.21
CA VAL A 24 -20.67 -2.22 0.38
C VAL A 24 -21.16 -2.17 1.83
N GLU A 25 -22.34 -2.70 2.13
CA GLU A 25 -22.84 -2.79 3.52
C GLU A 25 -21.85 -3.52 4.43
N LEU A 26 -21.31 -4.66 3.98
CA LEU A 26 -20.33 -5.44 4.74
C LEU A 26 -18.99 -4.72 4.91
N LEU A 27 -18.57 -3.94 3.92
CA LEU A 27 -17.37 -3.08 4.03
C LEU A 27 -17.59 -1.98 5.07
N ASP A 28 -18.76 -1.34 5.09
CA ASP A 28 -19.12 -0.32 6.07
C ASP A 28 -19.29 -0.89 7.48
N GLU A 29 -19.95 -2.04 7.62
CA GLU A 29 -20.04 -2.81 8.88
C GLU A 29 -18.64 -3.17 9.40
N GLY A 30 -17.79 -3.70 8.52
CA GLY A 30 -16.40 -4.03 8.82
C GLY A 30 -15.60 -2.81 9.27
N ARG A 31 -15.77 -1.67 8.58
CA ARG A 31 -15.12 -0.41 8.98
C ARG A 31 -15.55 0.07 10.36
N HIS A 32 -16.84 -0.01 10.66
CA HIS A 32 -17.38 0.44 11.94
C HIS A 32 -16.91 -0.44 13.10
N THR A 33 -16.81 -1.75 12.87
CA THR A 33 -16.49 -2.73 13.92
C THR A 33 -14.99 -2.93 14.12
N LEU A 34 -14.19 -2.93 13.05
CA LEU A 34 -12.76 -3.25 13.08
C LEU A 34 -11.86 -2.00 13.04
N GLY A 35 -12.42 -0.82 12.72
CA GLY A 35 -11.62 0.33 12.32
C GLY A 35 -10.96 0.13 10.95
N LEU A 36 -10.20 1.11 10.46
CA LEU A 36 -9.59 1.03 9.13
C LEU A 36 -8.47 -0.03 9.07
N SER A 37 -7.63 -0.08 10.10
CA SER A 37 -6.53 -1.06 10.15
C SER A 37 -7.06 -2.51 10.09
N GLY A 38 -8.07 -2.84 10.90
CA GLY A 38 -8.70 -4.16 10.87
C GLY A 38 -9.54 -4.40 9.61
N LEU A 39 -10.26 -3.39 9.09
CA LEU A 39 -10.95 -3.49 7.79
C LEU A 39 -9.98 -3.94 6.68
N VAL A 40 -8.82 -3.29 6.59
CA VAL A 40 -7.85 -3.58 5.54
C VAL A 40 -7.21 -4.95 5.75
N GLN A 41 -6.68 -5.21 6.95
CA GLN A 41 -5.86 -6.38 7.24
C GLN A 41 -6.67 -7.66 7.44
N ASP A 42 -7.81 -7.59 8.11
CA ASP A 42 -8.57 -8.77 8.55
C ASP A 42 -9.78 -9.07 7.65
N LEU A 43 -10.22 -8.12 6.82
CA LEU A 43 -11.36 -8.29 5.93
C LEU A 43 -10.98 -8.14 4.45
N VAL A 44 -10.54 -6.95 4.01
CA VAL A 44 -10.37 -6.64 2.59
C VAL A 44 -9.22 -7.46 1.96
N MET A 45 -8.01 -7.40 2.52
CA MET A 45 -6.87 -8.11 1.93
C MET A 45 -7.06 -9.64 1.92
N PRO A 46 -7.57 -10.29 2.99
CA PRO A 46 -7.87 -11.72 2.96
C PRO A 46 -8.93 -12.10 1.91
N VAL A 47 -10.02 -11.32 1.79
CA VAL A 47 -11.06 -11.57 0.78
C VAL A 47 -10.51 -11.45 -0.64
N MET A 48 -9.77 -10.37 -0.94
CA MET A 48 -9.21 -10.17 -2.28
C MET A 48 -8.20 -11.26 -2.65
N ARG A 49 -7.41 -11.73 -1.67
CA ARG A 49 -6.50 -12.87 -1.87
C ARG A 49 -7.28 -14.15 -2.19
N GLU A 50 -8.35 -14.44 -1.46
CA GLU A 50 -9.17 -15.63 -1.73
C GLU A 50 -9.84 -15.55 -3.10
N ILE A 51 -10.34 -14.37 -3.52
CA ILE A 51 -10.88 -14.16 -4.87
C ILE A 51 -9.83 -14.46 -5.95
N GLY A 52 -8.61 -13.96 -5.78
CA GLY A 52 -7.49 -14.25 -6.69
C GLY A 52 -7.19 -15.75 -6.76
N LEU A 53 -7.09 -16.44 -5.61
CA LEU A 53 -6.85 -17.88 -5.56
C LEU A 53 -8.02 -18.68 -6.16
N ALA A 54 -9.26 -18.28 -5.93
CA ALA A 54 -10.44 -18.93 -6.49
C ALA A 54 -10.51 -18.73 -8.02
N TRP A 55 -10.05 -17.59 -8.53
CA TRP A 55 -9.90 -17.36 -9.96
C TRP A 55 -8.82 -18.27 -10.57
N GLU A 56 -7.66 -18.40 -9.92
CA GLU A 56 -6.60 -19.33 -10.36
C GLU A 56 -7.08 -20.79 -10.39
N ARG A 57 -7.96 -21.17 -9.46
CA ARG A 57 -8.61 -22.50 -9.42
C ARG A 57 -9.75 -22.67 -10.43
N GLY A 58 -10.18 -21.60 -11.10
CA GLY A 58 -11.32 -21.62 -12.04
C GLY A 58 -12.70 -21.65 -11.36
N GLU A 59 -12.76 -21.37 -10.06
CA GLU A 59 -14.00 -21.29 -9.26
C GLU A 59 -14.68 -19.91 -9.38
N VAL A 60 -13.88 -18.88 -9.65
CA VAL A 60 -14.32 -17.50 -9.88
C VAL A 60 -13.96 -17.10 -11.31
N SER A 61 -14.93 -16.56 -12.04
CA SER A 61 -14.72 -16.05 -13.39
C SER A 61 -13.91 -14.74 -13.38
N VAL A 62 -13.28 -14.43 -14.52
CA VAL A 62 -12.60 -13.14 -14.72
C VAL A 62 -13.53 -11.96 -14.46
N ALA A 63 -14.81 -12.05 -14.86
CA ALA A 63 -15.78 -10.98 -14.64
C ALA A 63 -16.10 -10.75 -13.16
N GLN A 64 -16.16 -11.81 -12.36
CA GLN A 64 -16.37 -11.72 -10.91
C GLN A 64 -15.15 -11.13 -10.20
N GLU A 65 -13.94 -11.56 -10.57
CA GLU A 65 -12.71 -10.96 -10.03
C GLU A 65 -12.63 -9.47 -10.37
N HIS A 66 -12.88 -9.10 -11.64
CA HIS A 66 -12.85 -7.70 -12.06
C HIS A 66 -13.88 -6.86 -11.31
N LEU A 67 -15.12 -7.33 -11.15
CA LEU A 67 -16.13 -6.61 -10.38
C LEU A 67 -15.70 -6.44 -8.93
N ALA A 68 -15.19 -7.50 -8.31
CA ALA A 68 -14.74 -7.45 -6.92
C ALA A 68 -13.60 -6.45 -6.72
N THR A 69 -12.57 -6.51 -7.56
CA THR A 69 -11.42 -5.60 -7.51
C THR A 69 -11.84 -4.16 -7.75
N GLN A 70 -12.73 -3.91 -8.71
CA GLN A 70 -13.20 -2.55 -9.03
C GLN A 70 -14.08 -1.96 -7.93
N LEU A 71 -14.98 -2.76 -7.34
CA LEU A 71 -15.83 -2.32 -6.22
C LEU A 71 -14.99 -1.98 -5.00
N VAL A 72 -14.10 -2.88 -4.59
CA VAL A 72 -13.22 -2.65 -3.44
C VAL A 72 -12.30 -1.46 -3.68
N ARG A 73 -11.73 -1.31 -4.88
CA ARG A 73 -10.95 -0.12 -5.24
C ARG A 73 -11.76 1.16 -5.08
N GLY A 74 -12.98 1.19 -5.65
CA GLY A 74 -13.86 2.35 -5.55
C GLY A 74 -14.18 2.72 -4.10
N TYR A 75 -14.42 1.70 -3.27
CA TYR A 75 -14.64 1.88 -1.84
C TYR A 75 -13.43 2.51 -1.14
N LEU A 76 -12.22 1.94 -1.33
CA LEU A 76 -10.99 2.46 -0.73
C LEU A 76 -10.66 3.88 -1.20
N GLU A 77 -10.80 4.16 -2.49
CA GLU A 77 -10.59 5.50 -3.05
C GLU A 77 -11.55 6.54 -2.47
N ALA A 78 -12.82 6.17 -2.29
CA ALA A 78 -13.81 7.03 -1.64
C ALA A 78 -13.44 7.34 -0.18
N LEU A 79 -12.76 6.43 0.53
CA LEU A 79 -12.20 6.72 1.86
C LEU A 79 -11.02 7.68 1.77
N ARG A 80 -10.14 7.47 0.78
CA ARG A 80 -8.87 8.18 0.62
C ARG A 80 -9.06 9.65 0.33
N ILE A 81 -10.00 9.99 -0.55
CA ILE A 81 -10.30 11.38 -0.94
C ILE A 81 -10.86 12.19 0.23
N ARG A 82 -11.58 11.53 1.14
CA ARG A 82 -12.17 12.18 2.33
C ARG A 82 -11.17 12.37 3.47
N SER A 83 -10.01 11.71 3.40
CA SER A 83 -8.94 11.82 4.39
C SER A 83 -7.85 12.74 3.86
N GLN A 84 -7.73 13.93 4.45
CA GLN A 84 -6.60 14.83 4.19
C GLN A 84 -5.85 15.05 5.49
N ALA A 85 -4.56 14.74 5.47
CA ALA A 85 -3.64 15.05 6.55
C ALA A 85 -2.57 16.03 6.07
N ALA A 86 -2.03 16.80 7.01
CA ALA A 86 -1.03 17.84 6.79
C ALA A 86 0.37 17.46 7.32
N GLY A 87 0.58 16.19 7.69
CA GLY A 87 1.87 15.70 8.17
C GLY A 87 2.89 15.47 7.03
N PRO A 88 3.95 14.67 7.27
CA PRO A 88 4.99 14.43 6.28
C PRO A 88 4.41 13.84 4.98
N GLN A 89 5.05 14.16 3.86
CA GLN A 89 4.60 13.78 2.53
C GLN A 89 5.16 12.41 2.13
N ALA A 90 4.25 11.49 1.79
CA ALA A 90 4.59 10.17 1.26
C ALA A 90 4.11 10.02 -0.17
N TRP A 91 4.99 9.57 -1.07
CA TRP A 91 4.69 9.28 -2.46
C TRP A 91 4.61 7.78 -2.68
N LEU A 92 3.47 7.27 -3.15
CA LEU A 92 3.23 5.85 -3.30
C LEU A 92 3.05 5.50 -4.77
N ALA A 93 3.88 4.58 -5.28
CA ALA A 93 3.84 4.14 -6.67
C ALA A 93 4.10 2.63 -6.81
N CYS A 94 3.53 2.03 -7.85
CA CYS A 94 3.98 0.73 -8.37
C CYS A 94 4.93 0.96 -9.55
N PRO A 95 6.00 0.14 -9.71
CA PRO A 95 6.96 0.31 -10.79
C PRO A 95 6.33 0.05 -12.16
N PRO A 96 7.01 0.38 -13.28
CA PRO A 96 6.49 0.16 -14.63
C PRO A 96 5.99 -1.28 -14.82
N ARG A 97 4.83 -1.42 -15.47
CA ARG A 97 4.17 -2.71 -15.78
C ARG A 97 3.66 -3.47 -14.55
N GLU A 98 3.74 -2.90 -13.35
CA GLU A 98 3.07 -3.44 -12.16
C GLU A 98 1.66 -2.87 -12.06
N LEU A 99 0.67 -3.76 -12.05
CA LEU A 99 -0.76 -3.42 -12.02
C LEU A 99 -1.42 -3.75 -10.68
N HIS A 100 -0.73 -4.47 -9.80
CA HIS A 100 -1.24 -4.87 -8.48
C HIS A 100 -1.11 -3.73 -7.45
N ASP A 101 -1.78 -2.60 -7.70
CA ASP A 101 -1.72 -1.40 -6.84
C ASP A 101 -2.84 -1.36 -5.77
N LEU A 102 -3.77 -2.33 -5.74
CA LEU A 102 -4.83 -2.38 -4.72
C LEU A 102 -4.26 -2.48 -3.28
N PRO A 103 -3.27 -3.35 -2.99
CA PRO A 103 -2.62 -3.35 -1.68
C PRO A 103 -1.93 -2.03 -1.35
N LEU A 104 -1.36 -1.35 -2.35
CA LEU A 104 -0.72 -0.04 -2.17
C LEU A 104 -1.76 1.06 -1.89
N ALA A 105 -2.93 1.02 -2.53
CA ALA A 105 -4.04 1.92 -2.23
C ALA A 105 -4.57 1.73 -0.81
N ALA A 106 -4.68 0.48 -0.34
CA ALA A 106 -5.02 0.19 1.05
C ALA A 106 -3.95 0.70 2.02
N PHE A 107 -2.66 0.53 1.68
CA PHE A 107 -1.55 1.06 2.48
C PHE A 107 -1.55 2.59 2.55
N ALA A 108 -1.91 3.28 1.45
CA ALA A 108 -2.07 4.73 1.43
C ALA A 108 -3.07 5.22 2.49
N LEU A 109 -4.20 4.52 2.64
CA LEU A 109 -5.20 4.83 3.68
C LEU A 109 -4.63 4.68 5.09
N LEU A 110 -3.86 3.62 5.34
CA LEU A 110 -3.24 3.37 6.65
C LEU A 110 -2.23 4.46 7.02
N LEU A 111 -1.47 4.96 6.05
CA LEU A 111 -0.57 6.10 6.25
C LEU A 111 -1.35 7.40 6.51
N GLN A 112 -2.42 7.66 5.75
CA GLN A 112 -3.27 8.83 5.98
C GLN A 112 -3.94 8.82 7.36
N GLU A 113 -4.41 7.64 7.83
CA GLU A 113 -4.94 7.46 9.20
C GLU A 113 -3.92 7.83 10.26
N ARG A 114 -2.63 7.64 9.95
CA ARG A 114 -1.48 7.99 10.81
C ARG A 114 -0.97 9.42 10.59
N GLY A 115 -1.70 10.24 9.84
CA GLY A 115 -1.41 11.67 9.67
C GLY A 115 -0.50 12.03 8.48
N TRP A 116 -0.15 11.08 7.62
CA TRP A 116 0.68 11.34 6.45
C TRP A 116 -0.09 12.06 5.33
N HIS A 117 0.55 13.04 4.71
CA HIS A 117 0.08 13.64 3.47
C HIS A 117 0.47 12.76 2.27
N VAL A 118 -0.43 11.85 1.87
CA VAL A 118 -0.14 10.85 0.82
C VAL A 118 -0.45 11.37 -0.59
N ARG A 119 0.54 11.29 -1.48
CA ARG A 119 0.36 11.37 -2.94
C ARG A 119 0.42 9.97 -3.53
N PHE A 120 -0.69 9.52 -4.11
CA PHE A 120 -0.82 8.20 -4.71
C PHE A 120 -0.72 8.31 -6.24
N PHE A 121 0.31 7.70 -6.82
CA PHE A 121 0.55 7.64 -8.27
C PHE A 121 0.02 6.35 -8.90
N GLY A 122 -0.19 5.31 -8.09
CA GLY A 122 -0.84 4.06 -8.50
C GLY A 122 0.02 3.15 -9.38
N ALA A 123 -0.68 2.28 -10.11
CA ALA A 123 -0.11 1.28 -11.01
C ALA A 123 0.83 1.87 -12.08
N SER A 124 1.84 1.08 -12.46
CA SER A 124 2.69 1.30 -13.64
C SER A 124 3.28 2.72 -13.78
N THR A 125 3.77 3.28 -12.69
CA THR A 125 4.38 4.62 -12.67
C THR A 125 5.82 4.58 -13.21
N PRO A 126 6.18 5.44 -14.20
CA PRO A 126 7.56 5.57 -14.64
C PRO A 126 8.46 6.15 -13.53
N LEU A 127 9.30 5.32 -12.90
CA LEU A 127 10.11 5.76 -11.75
C LEU A 127 11.16 6.83 -12.10
N HIS A 128 11.60 6.92 -13.36
CA HIS A 128 12.44 8.04 -13.80
C HIS A 128 11.70 9.38 -13.74
N ASP A 129 10.41 9.41 -14.06
CA ASP A 129 9.60 10.62 -13.98
C ASP A 129 9.27 10.95 -12.53
N LEU A 130 9.01 9.92 -11.71
CA LEU A 130 8.85 10.05 -10.27
C LEU A 130 10.10 10.67 -9.61
N LEU A 131 11.30 10.17 -9.96
CA LEU A 131 12.59 10.71 -9.48
C LEU A 131 12.75 12.21 -9.80
N ARG A 132 12.35 12.65 -11.00
CA ARG A 132 12.37 14.10 -11.32
C ARG A 132 11.47 14.88 -10.39
N GLY A 133 10.28 14.36 -10.10
CA GLY A 133 9.37 14.93 -9.10
C GLY A 133 9.99 14.97 -7.70
N VAL A 134 10.59 13.87 -7.24
CA VAL A 134 11.25 13.77 -5.93
C VAL A 134 12.30 14.87 -5.75
N ARG A 135 13.13 15.11 -6.77
CA ARG A 135 14.16 16.16 -6.72
C ARG A 135 13.62 17.58 -6.58
N VAL A 136 12.42 17.83 -7.10
CA VAL A 136 11.75 19.13 -7.07
C VAL A 136 10.95 19.32 -5.79
N TYR A 137 10.13 18.34 -5.45
CA TYR A 137 9.14 18.45 -4.37
C TYR A 137 9.63 17.89 -3.03
N ARG A 138 10.75 17.16 -3.01
CA ARG A 138 11.45 16.66 -1.82
C ARG A 138 10.49 16.01 -0.80
N PRO A 139 9.70 14.98 -1.19
CA PRO A 139 8.88 14.26 -0.22
C PRO A 139 9.79 13.60 0.83
N GLU A 140 9.28 13.41 2.03
CA GLU A 140 9.98 12.73 3.12
C GLU A 140 10.10 11.22 2.86
N LEU A 141 9.15 10.65 2.11
CA LEU A 141 9.08 9.23 1.84
C LEU A 141 8.61 8.92 0.42
N VAL A 142 9.26 7.95 -0.23
CA VAL A 142 8.76 7.26 -1.42
C VAL A 142 8.58 5.78 -1.09
N VAL A 143 7.38 5.25 -1.35
CA VAL A 143 7.08 3.82 -1.24
C VAL A 143 6.90 3.25 -2.65
N VAL A 144 7.72 2.27 -2.99
CA VAL A 144 7.58 1.49 -4.23
C VAL A 144 7.10 0.09 -3.88
N SER A 145 5.92 -0.28 -4.37
CA SER A 145 5.33 -1.61 -4.10
C SER A 145 5.23 -2.43 -5.38
N ALA A 146 5.66 -3.68 -5.31
CA ALA A 146 5.56 -4.62 -6.42
C ALA A 146 5.17 -6.03 -5.95
N ASP A 147 4.47 -6.75 -6.81
CA ASP A 147 4.18 -8.16 -6.62
C ASP A 147 5.20 -9.03 -7.37
N ASP A 148 5.63 -8.56 -8.55
CA ASP A 148 6.59 -9.25 -9.42
C ASP A 148 8.07 -8.86 -9.10
N PRO A 149 8.93 -9.82 -8.69
CA PRO A 149 10.34 -9.58 -8.37
C PRO A 149 11.18 -9.01 -9.53
N ASP A 150 10.89 -9.41 -10.77
CA ASP A 150 11.64 -8.94 -11.94
C ASP A 150 11.35 -7.47 -12.22
N LYS A 151 10.08 -7.06 -12.05
CA LYS A 151 9.68 -5.65 -12.21
C LYS A 151 10.33 -4.75 -11.16
N LEU A 152 10.44 -5.23 -9.92
CA LEU A 152 11.10 -4.48 -8.85
C LEU A 152 12.62 -4.41 -9.06
N SER A 153 13.24 -5.54 -9.41
CA SER A 153 14.69 -5.62 -9.65
C SER A 153 15.14 -4.74 -10.83
N ALA A 154 14.32 -4.65 -11.89
CA ALA A 154 14.55 -3.77 -13.03
C ALA A 154 14.59 -2.28 -12.66
N CYS A 155 14.13 -1.92 -11.45
CA CYS A 155 14.08 -0.55 -10.94
C CYS A 155 15.26 -0.19 -10.03
N SER A 156 16.29 -1.03 -9.89
CA SER A 156 17.43 -0.78 -9.00
C SER A 156 18.06 0.60 -9.17
N VAL A 157 18.32 1.03 -10.41
CA VAL A 157 18.94 2.34 -10.71
C VAL A 157 18.07 3.54 -10.28
N PRO A 158 16.79 3.67 -10.69
CA PRO A 158 15.98 4.79 -10.22
C PRO A 158 15.74 4.75 -8.70
N LEU A 159 15.65 3.57 -8.07
CA LEU A 159 15.56 3.44 -6.61
C LEU A 159 16.83 3.96 -5.92
N ASP A 160 18.01 3.61 -6.44
CA ASP A 160 19.31 4.07 -5.93
C ASP A 160 19.40 5.59 -5.97
N LEU A 161 19.09 6.16 -7.14
CA LEU A 161 19.11 7.60 -7.35
C LEU A 161 18.11 8.34 -6.45
N MET A 162 16.92 7.78 -6.21
CA MET A 162 15.93 8.37 -5.29
C MET A 162 16.40 8.31 -3.84
N SER A 163 17.11 7.25 -3.44
CA SER A 163 17.58 7.06 -2.06
C SER A 163 18.57 8.13 -1.58
N HIS A 164 19.21 8.83 -2.52
CA HIS A 164 20.06 10.00 -2.22
C HIS A 164 19.27 11.27 -1.92
N ASP A 165 18.01 11.36 -2.35
CA ASP A 165 17.19 12.57 -2.29
C ASP A 165 16.04 12.46 -1.26
N THR A 166 15.60 11.25 -0.92
CA THR A 166 14.48 10.94 -0.02
C THR A 166 14.64 9.53 0.57
N VAL A 167 13.87 9.21 1.62
CA VAL A 167 13.79 7.83 2.12
C VAL A 167 12.98 6.99 1.14
N VAL A 168 13.55 5.86 0.72
CA VAL A 168 12.88 4.88 -0.15
C VAL A 168 12.49 3.67 0.68
N ALA A 169 11.23 3.27 0.61
CA ALA A 169 10.70 2.05 1.20
C ALA A 169 10.14 1.11 0.13
N LEU A 170 10.39 -0.19 0.27
CA LEU A 170 10.01 -1.23 -0.67
C LEU A 170 8.92 -2.11 -0.04
N GLY A 171 7.79 -2.24 -0.73
CA GLY A 171 6.63 -3.02 -0.28
C GLY A 171 6.18 -4.08 -1.28
N GLY A 172 5.19 -4.86 -0.86
CA GLY A 172 4.64 -5.95 -1.66
C GLY A 172 5.49 -7.23 -1.59
N ARG A 173 5.00 -8.27 -2.26
CA ARG A 173 5.63 -9.61 -2.25
C ARG A 173 7.05 -9.57 -2.81
N ALA A 174 7.26 -8.87 -3.92
CA ALA A 174 8.56 -8.72 -4.55
C ALA A 174 9.62 -8.15 -3.59
N ALA A 175 9.24 -7.19 -2.74
CA ALA A 175 10.17 -6.60 -1.78
C ALA A 175 10.67 -7.62 -0.75
N GLN A 176 9.88 -8.64 -0.39
CA GLN A 176 10.32 -9.72 0.50
C GLN A 176 11.28 -10.68 -0.19
N GLU A 177 11.16 -10.84 -1.51
CA GLU A 177 11.94 -11.80 -2.29
C GLU A 177 13.29 -11.21 -2.75
N VAL A 178 13.29 -9.98 -3.24
CA VAL A 178 14.49 -9.34 -3.84
C VAL A 178 14.87 -7.99 -3.21
N GLY A 179 14.07 -7.47 -2.27
CA GLY A 179 14.28 -6.13 -1.72
C GLY A 179 15.56 -5.97 -0.90
N ALA A 180 16.13 -7.06 -0.36
CA ALA A 180 17.40 -7.03 0.38
C ALA A 180 18.60 -6.66 -0.52
N ASP A 181 18.50 -6.90 -1.82
CA ASP A 181 19.54 -6.58 -2.81
C ASP A 181 19.31 -5.22 -3.49
N LEU A 182 18.28 -4.49 -3.06
CA LEU A 182 17.86 -3.22 -3.66
C LEU A 182 18.03 -2.05 -2.68
N PRO A 183 18.27 -0.83 -3.20
CA PRO A 183 18.36 0.37 -2.38
C PRO A 183 16.99 0.71 -1.79
N GLY A 184 16.96 0.90 -0.47
CA GLY A 184 15.76 1.24 0.28
C GLY A 184 15.52 0.33 1.49
N ILE A 185 14.47 0.64 2.24
CA ILE A 185 14.06 -0.12 3.42
C ILE A 185 12.98 -1.11 3.01
N VAL A 186 13.23 -2.41 3.21
CA VAL A 186 12.19 -3.44 3.01
C VAL A 186 11.17 -3.34 4.13
N LEU A 187 9.91 -3.04 3.77
CA LEU A 187 8.81 -2.98 4.71
C LEU A 187 8.44 -4.39 5.18
N PRO A 188 7.97 -4.56 6.43
CA PRO A 188 7.46 -5.85 6.87
C PRO A 188 6.22 -6.26 6.05
N PRO A 189 5.94 -7.57 5.90
CA PRO A 189 4.82 -8.06 5.10
C PRO A 189 3.45 -7.69 5.70
N ASP A 190 3.42 -7.43 7.00
CA ASP A 190 2.23 -6.90 7.69
C ASP A 190 2.12 -5.38 7.42
N MET A 191 1.09 -4.98 6.68
CA MET A 191 0.94 -3.61 6.22
C MET A 191 0.58 -2.62 7.34
N VAL A 192 -0.06 -3.07 8.43
CA VAL A 192 -0.35 -2.21 9.59
C VAL A 192 0.94 -1.98 10.37
N ALA A 193 1.72 -3.04 10.61
CA ALA A 193 3.02 -2.94 11.24
C ALA A 193 4.00 -2.11 10.40
N ALA A 194 3.95 -2.21 9.06
CA ALA A 194 4.73 -1.39 8.15
C ALA A 194 4.37 0.10 8.25
N ALA A 195 3.06 0.42 8.27
CA ALA A 195 2.59 1.79 8.41
C ALA A 195 2.98 2.38 9.77
N ASP A 196 2.86 1.59 10.85
CA ASP A 196 3.30 1.98 12.19
C ASP A 196 4.81 2.20 12.27
N HIS A 197 5.59 1.34 11.62
CA HIS A 197 7.04 1.46 11.58
C HIS A 197 7.48 2.76 10.92
N LEU A 198 6.91 3.08 9.75
CA LEU A 198 7.19 4.34 9.06
C LEU A 198 6.79 5.53 9.93
N THR A 199 5.58 5.56 10.48
CA THR A 199 5.15 6.70 11.31
C THR A 199 6.04 6.92 12.53
N ARG A 200 6.52 5.85 13.18
CA ARG A 200 7.49 5.99 14.28
C ARG A 200 8.82 6.59 13.83
N CYS A 201 9.32 6.23 12.65
CA CYS A 201 10.59 6.75 12.14
C CYS A 201 10.53 8.23 11.75
N PHE A 202 9.35 8.74 11.41
CA PHE A 202 9.13 10.13 10.99
C PHE A 202 8.32 10.96 12.00
N ALA A 203 8.18 10.47 13.24
CA ALA A 203 7.51 11.22 14.29
C ALA A 203 8.24 12.55 14.55
N PRO A 204 7.51 13.66 14.83
CA PRO A 204 8.12 14.98 15.03
C PRO A 204 9.21 15.03 16.11
N GLU A 205 9.14 14.15 17.11
CA GLU A 205 10.15 14.03 18.17
C GLU A 205 11.51 13.52 17.66
N ALA A 206 11.54 12.79 16.54
CA ALA A 206 12.78 12.36 15.89
C ALA A 206 13.49 13.51 15.15
N PHE A 207 12.77 14.57 14.80
CA PHE A 207 13.33 15.80 14.23
C PHE A 207 13.78 16.82 15.31
N ALA A 208 13.43 16.60 16.58
CA ALA A 208 13.76 17.48 17.70
C ALA A 208 15.14 17.21 18.34
N ARG A 209 16.00 16.39 17.71
CA ARG A 209 17.42 16.27 18.10
C ARG A 209 18.34 16.86 17.05
N GLU A 210 18.27 18.18 16.92
CA GLU A 210 19.44 18.99 16.58
C GLU A 210 20.32 19.14 17.83
N ASP A 211 20.96 18.06 18.25
CA ASP A 211 22.20 18.14 19.04
C ASP A 211 23.36 17.71 18.14
N LEU A 212 23.59 18.51 17.11
CA LEU A 212 24.88 18.55 16.41
C LEU A 212 25.23 19.98 16.02
N VAL A 213 25.22 20.87 17.02
CA VAL A 213 26.04 22.08 16.97
C VAL A 213 27.41 21.70 17.56
N PRO A 214 28.50 21.64 16.77
CA PRO A 214 29.82 21.70 17.37
C PRO A 214 30.06 23.16 17.77
N ALA A 215 30.34 23.39 19.04
CA ALA A 215 30.85 24.66 19.53
C ALA A 215 32.19 24.43 20.23
N PRO A 216 33.13 25.39 20.21
CA PRO A 216 33.49 26.35 19.17
C PRO A 216 34.76 25.94 18.38
#